data_AF-A0AAU7PRI8-F1
#
_entry.id   AF-A0AAU7PRI8-F1
#
_cell.length_a   1.000
_cell.length_b   1.000
_cell.length_c   1.000
_cell.angle_alpha   90.00
_cell.angle_beta   90.00
_cell.angle_gamma   90.00
#
_symmetry.space_group_name_H-M   'P 1'
#
loop_
_entity.id
_entity.type
_entity.pdbx_description
1 polymer ?
#
loop_
_entity_poly.entity_id
_entity_poly.type
_entity_poly.pdbx_seq_one_letter_code
_entity_poly.pdbx_strand_id
1 'polypeptide(L)' 'MILLNKCDLLPYIDFDEDFSMKRVRALNQKAPVIKVSGKTDEGYEKAVKWIVEKARSLQKK' A
#
# COMPACT_ATOMS: atom_id res chain seq x y z
N MET A 1 -5.98 4.39 -2.19
CA MET A 1 -4.77 3.76 -1.61
C MET A 1 -4.96 2.26 -1.69
N ILE A 2 -3.88 1.51 -1.93
CA ILE A 2 -3.85 0.05 -1.93
C ILE A 2 -2.81 -0.37 -0.89
N LEU A 3 -3.18 -1.31 -0.02
CA LEU A 3 -2.27 -1.92 0.94
C LEU A 3 -1.90 -3.31 0.43
N LEU A 4 -0.62 -3.53 0.13
CA LEU A 4 -0.09 -4.85 -0.22
C LEU A 4 0.37 -5.53 1.07
N ASN A 5 -0.51 -6.34 1.66
CA ASN A 5 -0.29 -6.96 2.96
C ASN A 5 0.55 -8.24 2.86
N LYS A 6 1.13 -8.64 4.00
CA LYS A 6 2.01 -9.81 4.18
C LYS A 6 3.33 -9.69 3.40
N CYS A 7 3.89 -8.48 3.31
CA CYS A 7 5.17 -8.28 2.63
C CYS A 7 6.35 -9.00 3.31
N ASP A 8 6.19 -9.40 4.58
CA ASP A 8 7.13 -10.27 5.29
C ASP A 8 7.27 -11.66 4.66
N LEU A 9 6.31 -12.09 3.82
CA LEU A 9 6.36 -13.36 3.13
C LEU A 9 7.18 -13.34 1.83
N LEU A 10 7.55 -12.17 1.31
CA LEU A 10 8.26 -12.05 0.02
C LEU A 10 9.53 -12.92 -0.10
N PRO A 11 10.34 -13.12 0.97
CA PRO A 11 11.49 -14.03 0.89
C PRO A 11 11.13 -15.53 0.91
N TYR A 12 9.88 -15.87 1.22
CA TYR A 12 9.43 -17.24 1.47
C TYR A 12 8.45 -17.78 0.43
N ILE A 13 7.90 -16.91 -0.44
CA ILE A 13 6.95 -17.29 -1.49
C ILE A 13 7.36 -16.72 -2.84
N ASP A 14 6.98 -17.39 -3.92
CA ASP A 14 7.18 -16.91 -5.28
C ASP A 14 6.07 -15.91 -5.68
N PHE A 15 6.10 -14.73 -5.06
CA PHE A 15 5.15 -13.66 -5.34
C PHE A 15 5.73 -12.67 -6.38
N ASP A 16 5.11 -12.63 -7.56
CA ASP A 16 5.48 -11.68 -8.61
C ASP A 16 4.92 -10.27 -8.31
N GLU A 17 5.78 -9.46 -7.69
CA GLU A 17 5.48 -8.07 -7.37
C GLU A 17 5.27 -7.21 -8.62
N ASP A 18 6.08 -7.42 -9.65
CA ASP A 18 6.04 -6.61 -10.87
C ASP A 18 4.76 -6.84 -11.65
N PHE A 19 4.32 -8.10 -11.77
CA PHE A 19 3.04 -8.45 -12.36
C PHE A 19 1.88 -7.84 -11.58
N SER A 20 1.92 -7.92 -10.25
CA SER A 20 0.90 -7.33 -9.39
C SER A 20 0.85 -5.81 -9.55
N MET A 21 2.01 -5.15 -9.59
CA MET A 21 2.12 -3.70 -9.76
C MET A 21 1.65 -3.25 -11.15
N LYS A 22 1.95 -3.98 -12.22
CA LYS A 22 1.43 -3.70 -13.58
C LYS A 22 -0.10 -3.68 -13.59
N ARG A 23 -0.75 -4.66 -12.94
CA ARG A 23 -2.22 -4.73 -12.85
C ARG A 23 -2.80 -3.57 -12.06
N VAL A 24 -2.18 -3.24 -10.93
CA VAL A 24 -2.59 -2.07 -10.13
C VAL A 24 -2.51 -0.79 -10.94
N ARG A 25 -1.42 -0.59 -11.69
CA ARG A 25 -1.23 0.62 -12.51
C ARG A 25 -2.20 0.68 -13.69
N ALA A 26 -2.52 -0.45 -14.31
CA ALA A 26 -3.54 -0.54 -15.34
C ALA A 26 -4.94 -0.10 -14.84
N LEU A 27 -5.29 -0.39 -13.59
CA LEU A 27 -6.56 0.03 -12.98
C LEU A 27 -6.53 1.46 -12.44
N ASN A 28 -5.43 1.84 -11.79
CA ASN A 28 -5.26 3.18 -11.22
C ASN A 28 -3.78 3.59 -11.18
N GLN A 29 -3.39 4.35 -12.20
CA GLN A 29 -2.03 4.86 -12.36
C GLN A 29 -1.52 5.66 -11.14
N LYS A 30 -2.43 6.36 -10.44
CA LYS A 30 -2.08 7.31 -9.36
C LYS A 30 -2.34 6.77 -7.96
N ALA A 31 -2.89 5.56 -7.81
CA ALA A 31 -3.15 4.99 -6.49
C ALA A 31 -1.83 4.81 -5.72
N PRO A 32 -1.70 5.35 -4.50
CA PRO A 32 -0.60 4.99 -3.61
C PRO A 32 -0.67 3.50 -3.31
N VAL A 33 0.46 2.80 -3.42
CA VAL A 33 0.61 1.40 -3.03
C VAL A 33 1.59 1.37 -1.87
N ILE A 34 1.17 0.81 -0.73
CA ILE A 34 1.97 0.74 0.49
C ILE A 34 2.08 -0.74 0.87
N LYS A 35 3.31 -1.24 0.95
CA LYS A 35 3.58 -2.57 1.49
C LYS A 35 3.39 -2.55 2.99
N VAL A 36 2.67 -3.53 3.52
CA VAL A 36 2.44 -3.65 4.96
C VAL A 36 2.57 -5.09 5.41
N SER A 37 2.85 -5.27 6.71
CA SER A 37 2.82 -6.57 7.36
C SER A 37 2.11 -6.45 8.69
N GLY A 38 0.96 -7.12 8.80
CA GLY A 38 0.24 -7.25 10.07
C GLY A 38 0.99 -8.05 11.15
N LYS A 39 2.12 -8.67 10.80
CA LYS A 39 2.96 -9.43 11.73
C LYS A 39 4.10 -8.60 12.31
N THR A 40 4.68 -7.72 11.49
CA THR A 40 5.87 -6.91 11.86
C THR A 40 5.56 -5.43 12.04
N ASP A 41 4.30 -5.04 11.89
CA ASP A 41 3.80 -3.66 11.87
C ASP A 41 4.42 -2.76 10.77
N GLU A 42 5.15 -3.34 9.82
CA GLU A 42 5.78 -2.60 8.73
C GLU A 42 4.74 -1.84 7.90
N GLY A 43 5.07 -0.60 7.55
CA GLY A 43 4.31 0.20 6.56
C GLY A 43 3.01 0.82 7.06
N TYR A 44 2.49 0.43 8.23
CA TYR A 44 1.27 1.02 8.77
C TYR A 44 1.44 2.51 9.12
N GLU A 45 2.62 2.95 9.56
CA GLU A 45 2.89 4.38 9.78
C GLU A 45 2.66 5.20 8.51
N LYS A 46 3.17 4.72 7.35
CA LYS A 46 2.95 5.36 6.05
C LYS A 46 1.48 5.35 5.65
N ALA A 47 0.78 4.25 5.91
CA ALA A 47 -0.65 4.13 5.62
C ALA A 47 -1.50 5.11 6.45
N VAL A 48 -1.24 5.19 7.76
CA VAL A 48 -1.90 6.14 8.66
C VAL A 48 -1.63 7.57 8.23
N LYS A 49 -0.37 7.91 7.94
CA LYS A 49 0.00 9.25 7.45
C LYS A 49 -0.81 9.64 6.20
N TRP A 50 -0.90 8.74 5.22
CA TRP A 50 -1.69 9.00 4.01
C TRP A 50 -3.17 9.25 4.31
N ILE A 51 -3.79 8.43 5.18
CA ILE A 51 -5.19 8.59 5.56
C ILE A 51 -5.41 9.94 6.26
N VAL A 52 -4.55 10.29 7.23
CA VAL A 52 -4.65 11.54 7.98
C VAL A 52 -4.51 12.76 7.07
N GLU A 53 -3.52 12.76 6.17
CA GLU A 53 -3.34 13.83 5.18
C GLU A 53 -4.56 13.94 4.26
N LYS A 54 -5.09 12.81 3.79
CA LYS A 54 -6.27 12.80 2.93
C LYS A 54 -7.50 13.31 3.66
N ALA A 55 -7.74 12.91 4.90
CA ALA A 55 -8.86 13.38 5.72
C ALA A 55 -8.77 14.90 5.95
N ARG A 56 -7.58 15.43 6.30
CA ARG A 56 -7.35 16.88 6.45
C ARG A 56 -7.63 17.65 5.16
N SER A 57 -7.26 17.09 3.99
CA SER A 57 -7.52 17.74 2.70
C SER A 57 -9.01 17.85 2.36
N LEU A 58 -9.84 16.94 2.90
CA LEU A 58 -11.28 16.92 2.69
C LEU A 58 -12.01 17.88 3.64
N GLN A 59 -11.52 18.05 4.87
CA GLN A 59 -12.11 18.97 5.86
C GLN A 59 -11.87 20.45 5.54
N LYS A 60 -10.89 20.76 4.68
CA LYS A 60 -10.58 22.14 4.25
C LYS A 60 -11.37 22.57 3.00
N LYS A 61 -12.29 21.74 2.52
CA LYS A 61 -13.19 21.99 1.39
C LYS A 61 -14.60 22.22 1.90
#